data_AF-A0AAW7NAE4-F1
#
_entry.id   AF-A0AAW7NAE4-F1
#
_cell.length_a   1.000
_cell.length_b   1.000
_cell.length_c   1.000
_cell.angle_alpha   90.00
_cell.angle_beta   90.00
_cell.angle_gamma   90.00
#
_symmetry.space_group_name_H-M   'P 1'
#
loop_
_entity.id
_entity.type
_entity.pdbx_description
1 polymer ?
#
loop_
_entity_poly.entity_id
_entity_poly.type
_entity_poly.pdbx_seq_one_letter_code
_entity_poly.pdbx_strand_id
1 'polypeptide(L)'
;MPVTSTIKQTLQTSIDWLEFTIFQLSYEDVIERILQLKIEDFADLSKGKFGYNAQTKWGNGNLFVLFNQVDDEPCINHMGVHVILSGTGCRAYESQKSLYTLINVLVALENQAKLSRIDLAIDDFKDELIKFSRIRKAALRSEFTSRWNKWDELNSRSTGDGKLLGQTMYFGSQTSDIFCRIYDKALEQKCKVKYNTLYFIFIKCVLCEAVGSADQNHKTFKTFLFFTRKKKQKNLPSATSAKGGFALVLV
;
A
#
# COMPACT_ATOMS: atom_id res chain seq x y z
N MET A 1 -38.12 1.18 -15.54
CA MET A 1 -36.79 0.67 -15.15
C MET A 1 -35.95 1.85 -14.69
N PRO A 2 -35.43 1.89 -13.45
CA PRO A 2 -34.52 2.95 -13.06
C PRO A 2 -33.11 2.58 -13.56
N VAL A 3 -32.59 3.40 -14.48
CA VAL A 3 -31.17 3.41 -14.83
C VAL A 3 -30.44 3.97 -13.61
N THR A 4 -29.78 3.10 -12.87
CA THR A 4 -28.95 3.52 -11.73
C THR A 4 -27.65 4.06 -12.30
N SER A 5 -27.58 5.35 -12.57
CA SER A 5 -26.31 6.02 -12.88
C SER A 5 -25.48 6.08 -11.60
N THR A 6 -24.61 5.10 -11.41
CA THR A 6 -23.64 5.11 -10.31
C THR A 6 -22.70 6.30 -10.52
N ILE A 7 -22.93 7.41 -9.81
CA ILE A 7 -21.99 8.53 -9.76
C ILE A 7 -20.74 7.99 -9.06
N LYS A 8 -19.73 7.58 -9.84
CA LYS A 8 -18.40 7.28 -9.28
C LYS A 8 -17.87 8.57 -8.63
N GLN A 9 -17.53 8.47 -7.36
CA GLN A 9 -16.89 9.55 -6.62
C GLN A 9 -15.62 10.00 -7.35
N THR A 10 -15.33 11.31 -7.32
CA THR A 10 -14.16 11.90 -8.02
C THR A 10 -12.84 11.30 -7.53
N LEU A 11 -12.75 11.01 -6.23
CA LEU A 11 -11.63 10.32 -5.59
C LEU A 11 -12.14 9.07 -4.87
N GLN A 12 -11.37 8.00 -4.91
CA GLN A 12 -11.58 6.81 -4.10
C GLN A 12 -10.28 6.45 -3.38
N THR A 13 -10.38 6.11 -2.10
CA THR A 13 -9.25 5.58 -1.33
C THR A 13 -9.46 4.10 -1.06
N SER A 14 -8.41 3.30 -1.13
CA SER A 14 -8.49 1.86 -0.83
C SER A 14 -7.19 1.33 -0.23
N ILE A 15 -7.27 0.19 0.43
CA ILE A 15 -6.10 -0.62 0.79
C ILE A 15 -5.81 -1.54 -0.39
N ASP A 16 -4.60 -1.41 -0.95
CA ASP A 16 -4.14 -2.13 -2.14
C ASP A 16 -3.09 -3.20 -1.83
N TRP A 17 -2.65 -3.28 -0.57
CA TRP A 17 -1.82 -4.36 -0.07
C TRP A 17 -1.83 -4.36 1.46
N LEU A 18 -1.83 -5.55 2.07
CA LEU A 18 -1.73 -5.72 3.51
C LEU A 18 -0.88 -6.97 3.82
N GLU A 19 0.17 -6.81 4.60
CA GLU A 19 0.95 -7.92 5.16
C GLU A 19 1.04 -7.78 6.67
N PHE A 20 0.88 -8.90 7.38
CA PHE A 20 1.05 -8.94 8.83
C PHE A 20 1.50 -10.32 9.29
N THR A 21 2.06 -10.41 10.49
CA THR A 21 2.48 -11.66 11.11
C THR A 21 1.80 -11.81 12.47
N ILE A 22 1.33 -13.02 12.79
CA ILE A 22 0.80 -13.39 14.11
C ILE A 22 1.74 -14.41 14.74
N PHE A 23 2.22 -14.19 15.95
CA PHE A 23 3.31 -15.00 16.53
C PHE A 23 2.86 -16.17 17.41
N GLN A 24 1.63 -16.16 17.93
CA GLN A 24 1.19 -17.09 18.98
C GLN A 24 0.00 -17.98 18.59
N LEU A 25 -0.40 -17.97 17.31
CA LEU A 25 -1.51 -18.75 16.80
C LEU A 25 -1.04 -19.69 15.70
N SER A 26 -1.70 -20.84 15.57
CA SER A 26 -1.51 -21.74 14.43
C SER A 26 -2.07 -21.09 13.16
N TYR A 27 -1.72 -21.61 11.99
CA TYR A 27 -2.21 -21.00 10.74
C TYR A 27 -3.72 -21.21 10.58
N GLU A 28 -4.27 -22.31 11.11
CA GLU A 28 -5.70 -22.58 11.19
C GLU A 28 -6.41 -21.55 12.05
N ASP A 29 -5.90 -21.29 13.26
CA ASP A 29 -6.43 -20.25 14.15
C ASP A 29 -6.36 -18.86 13.50
N VAL A 30 -5.29 -18.55 12.77
CA VAL A 30 -5.17 -17.29 12.03
C VAL A 30 -6.24 -17.19 10.93
N ILE A 31 -6.50 -18.28 10.20
CA ILE A 31 -7.55 -18.31 9.16
C ILE A 31 -8.94 -18.14 9.78
N GLU A 32 -9.26 -18.93 10.79
CA GLU A 32 -10.63 -19.03 11.31
C GLU A 32 -10.99 -17.93 12.31
N ARG A 33 -10.03 -17.48 13.13
CA ARG A 33 -10.30 -16.54 14.22
C ARG A 33 -9.89 -15.11 13.89
N ILE A 34 -8.75 -14.94 13.21
CA ILE A 34 -8.24 -13.60 12.84
C ILE A 34 -8.85 -13.14 11.51
N LEU A 35 -8.67 -13.92 10.45
CA LEU A 35 -9.23 -13.61 9.13
C LEU A 35 -10.74 -13.86 9.06
N GLN A 36 -11.27 -14.74 9.92
CA GLN A 36 -12.67 -15.17 9.94
C GLN A 36 -13.12 -15.77 8.61
N LEU A 37 -12.20 -16.48 7.96
CA LEU A 37 -12.45 -17.25 6.74
C LEU A 37 -12.47 -18.73 7.11
N LYS A 38 -13.03 -19.56 6.22
CA LYS A 38 -13.05 -20.99 6.47
C LYS A 38 -11.78 -21.63 5.94
N ILE A 39 -11.20 -22.54 6.72
CA ILE A 39 -9.99 -23.26 6.30
C ILE A 39 -10.23 -24.15 5.07
N GLU A 40 -11.44 -24.67 4.88
CA GLU A 40 -11.84 -25.45 3.69
C GLU A 40 -11.71 -24.68 2.37
N ASP A 41 -11.69 -23.35 2.41
CA ASP A 41 -11.52 -22.50 1.22
C ASP A 41 -10.04 -22.28 0.86
N PHE A 42 -9.11 -22.90 1.58
CA PHE A 42 -7.67 -22.78 1.37
C PHE A 42 -7.08 -24.04 0.77
N ALA A 43 -6.12 -23.84 -0.14
CA ALA A 43 -5.38 -24.93 -0.78
C ALA A 43 -3.87 -24.69 -0.66
N ASP A 44 -3.16 -25.75 -0.29
CA ASP A 44 -1.72 -25.69 -0.09
C ASP A 44 -0.96 -25.52 -1.41
N LEU A 45 0.15 -24.79 -1.34
CA LEU A 45 1.04 -24.59 -2.47
C LEU A 45 2.32 -25.37 -2.26
N SER A 46 2.88 -25.89 -3.37
CA SER A 46 4.02 -26.80 -3.38
C SER A 46 5.37 -26.19 -2.95
N LYS A 47 5.42 -24.88 -2.71
CA LYS A 47 6.65 -24.17 -2.34
C LYS A 47 6.35 -23.16 -1.25
N GLY A 48 7.26 -23.03 -0.28
CA GLY A 48 7.28 -21.94 0.68
C GLY A 48 7.66 -20.59 0.06
N LYS A 49 7.73 -19.54 0.90
CA LYS A 49 8.05 -18.16 0.50
C LYS A 49 8.57 -17.37 1.70
N PHE A 50 9.45 -16.39 1.47
CA PHE A 50 9.98 -15.49 2.51
C PHE A 50 10.59 -16.19 3.74
N GLY A 51 11.22 -17.34 3.53
CA GLY A 51 11.82 -18.15 4.60
C GLY A 51 10.86 -19.11 5.30
N TYR A 52 9.54 -18.97 5.09
CA TYR A 52 8.56 -19.98 5.47
C TYR A 52 8.65 -21.16 4.50
N ASN A 53 8.64 -22.39 5.01
CA ASN A 53 8.74 -23.59 4.18
C ASN A 53 7.38 -24.07 3.63
N ALA A 54 6.26 -23.62 4.21
CA ALA A 54 4.90 -23.96 3.78
C ALA A 54 4.04 -22.71 3.52
N GLN A 55 3.03 -22.84 2.67
CA GLN A 55 2.02 -21.80 2.49
C GLN A 55 0.72 -22.38 1.94
N THR A 56 -0.38 -21.73 2.29
CA THR A 56 -1.71 -22.02 1.77
C THR A 56 -2.34 -20.77 1.18
N LYS A 57 -3.17 -20.94 0.15
CA LYS A 57 -3.80 -19.84 -0.60
C LYS A 57 -5.31 -19.95 -0.55
N TRP A 58 -5.96 -18.82 -0.31
CA TRP A 58 -7.41 -18.72 -0.38
C TRP A 58 -7.93 -18.85 -1.82
N GLY A 59 -8.98 -19.64 -2.03
CA GLY A 59 -9.56 -19.88 -3.36
C GLY A 59 -10.19 -18.64 -4.01
N ASN A 60 -10.74 -17.72 -3.21
CA ASN A 60 -11.52 -16.59 -3.72
C ASN A 60 -10.69 -15.34 -4.02
N GLY A 61 -9.39 -15.35 -3.75
CA GLY A 61 -8.55 -14.17 -3.94
C GLY A 61 -7.07 -14.44 -3.78
N ASN A 62 -6.25 -13.43 -4.05
CA ASN A 62 -4.81 -13.51 -3.81
C ASN A 62 -4.49 -13.12 -2.36
N LEU A 63 -4.92 -14.02 -1.46
CA LEU A 63 -4.59 -14.04 -0.03
C LEU A 63 -3.79 -15.31 0.26
N PHE A 64 -2.64 -15.15 0.90
CA PHE A 64 -1.72 -16.24 1.22
C PHE A 64 -1.45 -16.25 2.73
N VAL A 65 -1.40 -17.44 3.31
CA VAL A 65 -1.00 -17.68 4.70
C VAL A 65 0.25 -18.56 4.68
N LEU A 66 1.35 -18.02 5.19
CA LEU A 66 2.66 -18.63 5.19
C LEU A 66 2.97 -19.08 6.61
N PHE A 67 3.47 -20.31 6.75
CA PHE A 67 3.75 -20.95 8.03
C PHE A 67 4.88 -21.96 7.87
N ASN A 68 5.31 -22.58 8.97
CA ASN A 68 6.35 -23.61 8.91
C ASN A 68 5.77 -24.97 9.26
N GLN A 69 6.36 -26.01 8.69
CA GLN A 69 6.09 -27.41 8.97
C GLN A 69 7.37 -28.15 9.33
N VAL A 70 7.26 -29.20 10.15
CA VAL A 70 8.30 -30.18 10.44
C VAL A 70 7.67 -31.56 10.31
N ASP A 71 8.28 -32.45 9.54
CA ASP A 71 7.74 -33.79 9.22
C ASP A 71 6.28 -33.73 8.71
N ASP A 72 6.03 -32.80 7.78
CA ASP A 72 4.72 -32.48 7.18
C ASP A 72 3.64 -31.96 8.16
N GLU A 73 3.99 -31.77 9.44
CA GLU A 73 3.08 -31.24 10.46
C GLU A 73 3.31 -29.74 10.72
N PRO A 74 2.24 -28.92 10.80
CA PRO A 74 2.33 -27.49 11.10
C PRO A 74 3.02 -27.21 12.44
N CYS A 75 3.93 -26.23 12.47
CA CYS A 75 4.60 -25.82 13.69
C CYS A 75 4.63 -24.29 13.84
N ILE A 76 4.47 -23.85 15.10
CA ILE A 76 4.62 -22.43 15.45
C ILE A 76 6.07 -22.23 15.92
N ASN A 77 6.80 -21.39 15.19
CA ASN A 77 8.16 -20.99 15.59
C ASN A 77 8.24 -19.46 15.73
N HIS A 78 9.44 -18.94 16.00
CA HIS A 78 9.67 -17.50 16.19
C HIS A 78 9.27 -16.62 14.99
N MET A 79 9.14 -17.17 13.78
CA MET A 79 8.66 -16.44 12.61
C MET A 79 7.14 -16.25 12.61
N GLY A 80 6.39 -17.00 13.42
CA GLY A 80 4.92 -16.95 13.47
C GLY A 80 4.24 -17.42 12.18
N VAL A 81 3.02 -16.94 11.97
CA VAL A 81 2.23 -17.13 10.75
C VAL A 81 2.12 -15.79 10.04
N HIS A 82 2.52 -15.73 8.78
CA HIS A 82 2.53 -14.49 8.00
C HIS A 82 1.43 -14.50 6.94
N VAL A 83 0.67 -13.42 6.86
CA VAL A 83 -0.46 -13.28 5.95
C VAL A 83 -0.17 -12.18 4.94
N ILE A 84 -0.45 -12.46 3.67
CA ILE A 84 -0.27 -11.52 2.55
C ILE A 84 -1.59 -11.38 1.81
N LEU A 85 -2.12 -10.16 1.78
CA LEU A 85 -3.24 -9.76 0.93
C LEU A 85 -2.70 -8.81 -0.13
N SER A 86 -2.67 -9.26 -1.38
CA SER A 86 -2.41 -8.36 -2.52
C SER A 86 -3.61 -7.47 -2.82
N GLY A 87 -3.51 -6.50 -3.73
CA GLY A 87 -4.64 -5.63 -4.09
C GLY A 87 -5.91 -6.39 -4.46
N THR A 88 -5.79 -7.45 -5.28
CA THR A 88 -6.94 -8.30 -5.61
C THR A 88 -7.40 -9.15 -4.42
N GLY A 89 -6.49 -9.57 -3.53
CA GLY A 89 -6.82 -10.22 -2.27
C GLY A 89 -7.61 -9.30 -1.33
N CYS A 90 -7.20 -8.04 -1.20
CA CYS A 90 -7.90 -7.00 -0.44
C CYS A 90 -9.33 -6.81 -0.97
N ARG A 91 -9.51 -6.69 -2.29
CA ARG A 91 -10.84 -6.55 -2.90
C ARG A 91 -11.72 -7.78 -2.66
N ALA A 92 -11.16 -8.99 -2.80
CA ALA A 92 -11.88 -10.24 -2.55
C ALA A 92 -12.28 -10.36 -1.07
N TYR A 93 -11.37 -10.04 -0.14
CA TYR A 93 -11.63 -10.06 1.29
C TYR A 93 -12.73 -9.06 1.67
N GLU A 94 -12.67 -7.83 1.14
CA GLU A 94 -13.67 -6.80 1.38
C GLU A 94 -15.08 -7.16 0.89
N SER A 95 -15.21 -8.10 -0.06
CA SER A 95 -16.53 -8.57 -0.50
C SER A 95 -17.26 -9.40 0.56
N GLN A 96 -16.54 -9.89 1.58
CA GLN A 96 -17.09 -10.76 2.63
C GLN A 96 -16.88 -10.19 4.04
N LYS A 97 -15.80 -9.43 4.26
CA LYS A 97 -15.30 -8.98 5.56
C LYS A 97 -14.80 -7.54 5.47
N SER A 98 -14.42 -6.92 6.59
CA SER A 98 -13.91 -5.55 6.62
C SER A 98 -12.41 -5.52 6.90
N LEU A 99 -11.61 -4.97 5.97
CA LEU A 99 -10.18 -4.74 6.22
C LEU A 99 -9.94 -3.75 7.36
N TYR A 100 -10.83 -2.77 7.54
CA TYR A 100 -10.74 -1.83 8.66
C TYR A 100 -10.89 -2.56 10.01
N THR A 101 -11.86 -3.48 10.10
CA THR A 101 -12.06 -4.29 11.30
C THR A 101 -10.86 -5.22 11.54
N LEU A 102 -10.36 -5.86 10.49
CA LEU A 102 -9.15 -6.70 10.57
C LEU A 102 -7.96 -5.89 11.11
N ILE A 103 -7.69 -4.71 10.55
CA ILE A 103 -6.60 -3.85 11.02
C ILE A 103 -6.78 -3.48 12.50
N ASN A 104 -8.00 -3.13 12.94
CA ASN A 104 -8.24 -2.83 14.35
C ASN A 104 -7.98 -4.02 15.27
N VAL A 105 -8.34 -5.24 14.84
CA VAL A 105 -7.99 -6.47 15.57
C VAL A 105 -6.47 -6.64 15.65
N LEU A 106 -5.76 -6.45 14.54
CA LEU A 106 -4.29 -6.56 14.52
C LEU A 106 -3.63 -5.54 15.45
N VAL A 107 -4.10 -4.30 15.47
CA VAL A 107 -3.61 -3.25 16.38
C VAL A 107 -3.88 -3.63 17.85
N ALA A 108 -5.04 -4.21 18.14
CA ALA A 108 -5.42 -4.62 19.49
C ALA A 108 -4.64 -5.84 20.02
N LEU A 109 -4.02 -6.62 19.14
CA LEU A 109 -3.19 -7.78 19.52
C LEU A 109 -1.78 -7.40 19.99
N GLU A 110 -1.41 -6.11 19.92
CA GLU A 110 -0.14 -5.57 20.39
C GLU A 110 1.06 -6.46 19.98
N ASN A 111 1.87 -6.91 20.93
CA ASN A 111 3.09 -7.70 20.69
C ASN A 111 2.84 -9.10 20.09
N GLN A 112 1.58 -9.54 19.96
CA GLN A 112 1.23 -10.82 19.33
C GLN A 112 1.07 -10.70 17.82
N ALA A 113 0.92 -9.48 17.30
CA ALA A 113 0.76 -9.20 15.88
C ALA A 113 1.72 -8.12 15.42
N LYS A 114 2.31 -8.30 14.23
CA LYS A 114 3.11 -7.28 13.56
C LYS A 114 2.49 -6.93 12.23
N LEU A 115 1.93 -5.73 12.11
CA LEU A 115 1.61 -5.17 10.80
C LEU A 115 2.93 -4.89 10.09
N SER A 116 3.22 -5.61 9.00
CA SER A 116 4.53 -5.51 8.34
C SER A 116 4.47 -4.64 7.09
N ARG A 117 3.34 -4.58 6.39
CA ARG A 117 3.15 -3.70 5.24
C ARG A 117 1.70 -3.30 5.07
N ILE A 118 1.47 -2.03 4.77
CA ILE A 118 0.20 -1.54 4.26
C ILE A 118 0.45 -0.60 3.09
N ASP A 119 -0.25 -0.84 1.99
CA ASP A 119 -0.21 0.05 0.85
C ASP A 119 -1.58 0.72 0.69
N LEU A 120 -1.58 2.06 0.77
CA LEU A 120 -2.77 2.88 0.56
C LEU A 120 -2.77 3.42 -0.87
N ALA A 121 -3.88 3.23 -1.57
CA ALA A 121 -4.11 3.74 -2.92
C ALA A 121 -5.17 4.86 -2.92
N ILE A 122 -4.92 5.90 -3.72
CA ILE A 122 -5.87 6.97 -4.01
C ILE A 122 -6.07 7.02 -5.51
N ASP A 123 -7.31 6.89 -5.95
CA ASP A 123 -7.71 6.80 -7.35
C ASP A 123 -8.46 8.09 -7.72
N ASP A 124 -7.89 8.92 -8.59
CA ASP A 124 -8.59 10.07 -9.19
C ASP A 124 -9.18 9.68 -10.54
N PHE A 125 -10.51 9.48 -10.59
CA PHE A 125 -11.21 9.05 -11.81
C PHE A 125 -11.53 10.19 -12.78
N LYS A 126 -11.37 11.46 -12.36
CA LYS A 126 -11.71 12.61 -13.21
C LYS A 126 -10.50 13.43 -13.66
N ASP A 127 -9.30 13.13 -13.16
CA ASP A 127 -8.08 13.92 -13.41
C ASP A 127 -8.28 15.40 -12.97
N GLU A 128 -9.02 15.61 -11.88
CA GLU A 128 -9.31 16.96 -11.40
C GLU A 128 -8.28 17.40 -10.35
N LEU A 129 -7.84 16.50 -9.48
CA LEU A 129 -7.06 16.81 -8.29
C LEU A 129 -5.59 16.37 -8.42
N ILE A 130 -5.35 15.15 -8.90
CA ILE A 130 -4.01 14.54 -8.96
C ILE A 130 -3.51 14.53 -10.40
N LYS A 131 -3.13 15.70 -10.94
CA LYS A 131 -2.61 15.80 -12.30
C LYS A 131 -1.13 15.39 -12.37
N PHE A 132 -0.81 14.21 -12.90
CA PHE A 132 0.60 13.76 -13.03
C PHE A 132 1.45 14.72 -13.85
N SER A 133 0.92 15.27 -14.95
CA SER A 133 1.65 16.25 -15.77
C SER A 133 2.04 17.49 -14.96
N ARG A 134 1.16 17.96 -14.07
CA ARG A 134 1.41 19.06 -13.13
C ARG A 134 2.52 18.68 -12.14
N ILE A 135 2.39 17.51 -11.52
CA ILE A 135 3.34 16.98 -10.53
C ILE A 135 4.73 16.81 -11.16
N ARG A 136 4.82 16.15 -12.31
CA ARG A 136 6.04 15.94 -13.07
C ARG A 136 6.70 17.26 -13.46
N LYS A 137 5.92 18.22 -13.98
CA LYS A 137 6.44 19.54 -14.37
C LYS A 137 7.01 20.29 -13.17
N ALA A 138 6.34 20.24 -12.02
CA ALA A 138 6.85 20.81 -10.77
C ALA A 138 8.15 20.10 -10.33
N ALA A 139 8.20 18.77 -10.42
CA ALA A 139 9.38 17.99 -10.07
C ALA A 139 10.60 18.33 -10.92
N LEU A 140 10.44 18.39 -12.25
CA LEU A 140 11.49 18.79 -13.18
C LEU A 140 11.98 20.23 -12.97
N ARG A 141 11.10 21.11 -12.48
CA ARG A 141 11.44 22.52 -12.19
C ARG A 141 11.96 22.74 -10.77
N SER A 142 12.10 21.68 -9.97
CA SER A 142 12.44 21.78 -8.54
C SER A 142 11.46 22.67 -7.75
N GLU A 143 10.18 22.64 -8.14
CA GLU A 143 9.07 23.41 -7.55
C GLU A 143 8.26 22.57 -6.55
N PHE A 144 8.92 21.66 -5.82
CA PHE A 144 8.32 20.89 -4.72
C PHE A 144 9.32 20.69 -3.59
N THR A 145 8.82 20.35 -2.40
CA THR A 145 9.64 19.99 -1.24
C THR A 145 9.25 18.59 -0.77
N SER A 146 10.25 17.79 -0.41
CA SER A 146 10.06 16.40 -0.01
C SER A 146 11.04 16.02 1.09
N ARG A 147 10.65 15.03 1.91
CA ARG A 147 11.58 14.35 2.83
C ARG A 147 12.52 13.39 2.08
N TRP A 148 12.09 12.90 0.92
CA TRP A 148 12.95 12.10 0.04
C TRP A 148 13.94 13.02 -0.68
N ASN A 149 15.21 12.61 -0.69
CA ASN A 149 16.30 13.30 -1.38
C ASN A 149 16.40 12.96 -2.88
N LYS A 150 15.67 11.93 -3.33
CA LYS A 150 15.65 11.43 -4.70
C LYS A 150 14.23 11.08 -5.13
N TRP A 151 13.96 11.27 -6.41
CA TRP A 151 12.83 10.68 -7.12
C TRP A 151 13.30 10.12 -8.46
N ASP A 152 12.61 9.09 -8.95
CA ASP A 152 12.89 8.44 -10.23
C ASP A 152 11.67 8.55 -11.15
N GLU A 153 11.89 8.67 -12.46
CA GLU A 153 10.84 8.63 -13.48
C GLU A 153 11.04 7.39 -14.36
N LEU A 154 10.01 6.57 -14.50
CA LEU A 154 9.99 5.41 -15.38
C LEU A 154 8.96 5.63 -16.49
N ASN A 155 9.42 5.54 -17.74
CA ASN A 155 8.61 5.68 -18.94
C ASN A 155 8.70 4.40 -19.76
N SER A 156 7.61 3.65 -19.87
CA SER A 156 7.55 2.46 -20.72
C SER A 156 7.02 2.82 -22.11
N ARG A 157 7.64 2.25 -23.15
CA ARG A 157 7.28 2.49 -24.56
C ARG A 157 7.18 1.19 -25.33
N SER A 158 6.32 1.17 -26.33
CA SER A 158 6.18 0.06 -27.27
C SER A 158 7.40 0.00 -28.20
N THR A 159 7.95 -1.21 -28.40
CA THR A 159 9.09 -1.42 -29.30
C THR A 159 8.73 -1.19 -30.76
N GLY A 160 7.49 -1.47 -31.17
CA GLY A 160 7.08 -1.42 -32.58
C GLY A 160 6.87 -0.01 -33.13
N ASP A 161 6.36 0.91 -32.30
CA ASP A 161 5.94 2.25 -32.73
C ASP A 161 6.43 3.38 -31.78
N GLY A 162 7.15 3.06 -30.70
CA GLY A 162 7.66 4.03 -29.73
C GLY A 162 6.58 4.68 -28.85
N LYS A 163 5.32 4.24 -28.96
CA LYS A 163 4.19 4.81 -28.23
C LYS A 163 4.38 4.67 -26.72
N LEU A 164 4.07 5.72 -25.96
CA LEU A 164 4.08 5.68 -24.50
C LEU A 164 3.01 4.71 -24.00
N LEU A 165 3.44 3.72 -23.21
CA LEU A 165 2.59 2.69 -22.62
C LEU A 165 2.38 2.88 -21.12
N GLY A 166 3.22 3.67 -20.46
CA GLY A 166 3.10 3.89 -19.03
C GLY A 166 4.04 4.98 -18.56
N GLN A 167 3.57 5.74 -17.57
CA GLN A 167 4.33 6.79 -16.91
C GLN A 167 4.25 6.60 -15.41
N THR A 168 5.40 6.60 -14.74
CA THR A 168 5.49 6.39 -13.30
C THR A 168 6.56 7.28 -12.69
N MET A 169 6.27 7.88 -11.54
CA MET A 169 7.21 8.57 -10.69
C MET A 169 7.30 7.83 -9.35
N TYR A 170 8.54 7.57 -8.93
CA TYR A 170 8.86 6.97 -7.65
C TYR A 170 9.51 8.01 -6.74
N PHE A 171 9.08 8.06 -5.48
CA PHE A 171 9.70 8.85 -4.44
C PHE A 171 10.11 7.92 -3.29
N GLY A 172 11.40 7.90 -2.97
CA GLY A 172 11.99 6.94 -2.04
C GLY A 172 12.33 5.59 -2.67
N SER A 173 12.86 4.68 -1.85
CA SER A 173 13.23 3.32 -2.27
C SER A 173 12.09 2.33 -1.99
N GLN A 174 11.88 1.36 -2.88
CA GLN A 174 10.91 0.27 -2.65
C GLN A 174 11.24 -0.59 -1.43
N THR A 175 12.50 -0.60 -1.00
CA THR A 175 12.98 -1.31 0.20
C THR A 175 12.91 -0.47 1.47
N SER A 176 12.57 0.83 1.37
CA SER A 176 12.45 1.70 2.54
C SER A 176 11.07 1.58 3.20
N ASP A 177 10.99 2.07 4.45
CA ASP A 177 9.76 2.03 5.23
C ASP A 177 8.63 2.85 4.62
N ILE A 178 8.95 3.90 3.87
CA ILE A 178 7.94 4.76 3.24
C ILE A 178 8.35 5.01 1.79
N PHE A 179 7.48 4.57 0.88
CA PHE A 179 7.69 4.68 -0.56
C PHE A 179 6.42 5.20 -1.23
N CYS A 180 6.56 6.20 -2.09
CA CYS A 180 5.44 6.76 -2.84
C CYS A 180 5.60 6.50 -4.33
N ARG A 181 4.57 5.93 -4.95
CA ARG A 181 4.48 5.75 -6.40
C ARG A 181 3.30 6.56 -6.91
N ILE A 182 3.55 7.39 -7.91
CA ILE A 182 2.51 8.11 -8.67
C ILE A 182 2.58 7.63 -10.10
N TYR A 183 1.49 7.14 -10.66
CA TYR A 183 1.51 6.62 -12.04
C TYR A 183 0.18 6.81 -12.75
N ASP A 184 0.24 6.76 -14.08
CA ASP A 184 -0.91 6.74 -14.97
C ASP A 184 -1.42 5.30 -15.14
N LYS A 185 -2.47 4.94 -14.41
CA LYS A 185 -3.07 3.60 -14.44
C LYS A 185 -3.86 3.33 -15.72
N ALA A 186 -4.40 4.37 -16.36
CA ALA A 186 -5.13 4.18 -17.62
C ALA A 186 -4.18 3.70 -18.73
N LEU A 187 -2.97 4.29 -18.79
CA LEU A 187 -1.89 3.82 -19.65
C LEU A 187 -1.41 2.42 -19.23
N GLU A 188 -1.13 2.19 -17.95
CA GLU A 188 -0.62 0.90 -17.44
C GLU A 188 -1.55 -0.29 -17.78
N GLN A 189 -2.86 -0.13 -17.61
CA GLN A 189 -3.83 -1.22 -17.79
C GLN A 189 -4.22 -1.46 -19.26
N LYS A 190 -3.69 -0.70 -20.21
CA LYS A 190 -4.09 -0.73 -21.64
C LYS A 190 -5.60 -0.59 -21.85
N CYS A 191 -6.32 -0.01 -20.89
CA CYS A 191 -7.77 0.11 -20.96
C CYS A 191 -8.15 1.17 -21.99
N LYS A 192 -8.93 0.78 -23.01
CA LYS A 192 -9.57 1.71 -23.98
C LYS A 192 -10.82 2.39 -23.39
N VAL A 193 -10.91 2.53 -22.07
CA VAL A 193 -12.09 3.16 -21.47
C VAL A 193 -11.87 4.67 -21.51
N LYS A 194 -12.74 5.40 -22.22
CA LYS A 194 -12.82 6.87 -22.27
C LYS A 194 -13.27 7.47 -20.92
N TYR A 195 -12.65 7.07 -19.83
CA TYR A 195 -12.69 7.83 -18.58
C TYR A 195 -11.26 8.26 -18.29
N ASN A 196 -11.10 9.55 -17.98
CA ASN A 196 -9.84 10.26 -17.91
C ASN A 196 -8.82 9.55 -17.03
N THR A 197 -7.56 9.81 -17.38
CA THR A 197 -6.34 9.32 -16.75
C THR A 197 -6.47 9.09 -15.25
N LEU A 198 -6.28 7.84 -14.86
CA LEU A 198 -6.36 7.40 -13.48
C LEU A 198 -4.99 7.60 -12.80
N TYR A 199 -4.91 8.51 -11.85
CA TYR A 199 -3.67 8.72 -11.09
C TYR A 199 -3.76 8.05 -9.74
N PHE A 200 -2.75 7.23 -9.47
CA PHE A 200 -2.67 6.41 -8.28
C PHE A 200 -1.54 6.92 -7.42
N ILE A 201 -1.86 7.49 -6.26
CA ILE A 201 -0.86 7.68 -5.21
C ILE A 201 -0.87 6.42 -4.37
N PHE A 202 0.21 5.67 -4.47
CA PHE A 202 0.46 4.51 -3.65
C PHE A 202 1.47 4.88 -2.58
N ILE A 203 1.10 4.77 -1.31
CA ILE A 203 2.02 4.92 -0.19
C ILE A 203 2.20 3.55 0.42
N LYS A 204 3.34 2.92 0.15
CA LYS A 204 3.80 1.77 0.93
C LYS A 204 4.30 2.28 2.26
N CYS A 205 3.78 1.69 3.32
CA CYS A 205 4.34 1.83 4.65
C CYS A 205 4.71 0.45 5.20
N VAL A 206 6.00 0.22 5.41
CA VAL A 206 6.49 -0.90 6.22
C VAL A 206 6.50 -0.40 7.66
N LEU A 207 5.68 -1.02 8.51
CA LEU A 207 5.70 -0.68 9.92
C LEU A 207 6.76 -1.57 10.60
N CYS A 208 7.98 -1.06 10.67
CA CYS A 208 9.03 -1.70 11.43
C CYS A 208 8.98 -1.19 12.88
N GLU A 209 8.43 -1.98 13.79
CA GLU A 209 8.68 -1.77 15.21
C GLU A 209 10.13 -2.18 15.52
N ALA A 210 10.95 -1.18 15.85
CA ALA A 210 12.22 -1.43 16.51
C ALA A 210 11.92 -1.90 17.94
N VAL A 211 12.07 -3.20 18.19
CA VAL A 211 12.11 -3.73 19.56
C VAL A 211 13.44 -3.26 20.17
N GLY A 212 13.38 -2.23 21.01
CA GLY A 212 14.56 -1.73 21.73
C GLY A 212 14.43 -0.31 22.27
N SER A 213 14.04 -0.22 23.54
CA SER A 213 14.22 0.91 24.48
C SER A 213 13.60 2.27 24.15
N ALA A 214 12.56 2.59 24.91
CA ALA A 214 12.13 3.93 25.33
C ALA A 214 11.82 4.96 24.23
N ASP A 215 10.58 4.94 23.71
CA ASP A 215 9.74 6.15 23.79
C ASP A 215 8.26 5.76 23.62
N GLN A 216 7.45 6.05 24.64
CA GLN A 216 5.99 5.92 24.61
C GLN A 216 5.42 7.03 23.72
N ASN A 217 5.49 6.86 22.41
CA ASN A 217 4.72 7.66 21.47
C ASN A 217 4.35 6.77 20.29
N HIS A 218 3.09 6.34 20.28
CA HIS A 218 2.40 5.71 19.17
C HIS A 218 2.80 6.43 17.87
N LYS A 219 3.67 5.82 17.05
CA LYS A 219 4.25 6.45 15.85
C LYS A 219 3.14 6.63 14.82
N THR A 220 2.47 7.77 14.89
CA THR A 220 1.43 8.19 13.95
C THR A 220 2.04 8.27 12.55
N PHE A 221 1.36 7.67 11.56
CA PHE A 221 1.65 7.84 10.13
C PHE A 221 1.74 9.34 9.78
N LYS A 222 2.95 9.89 9.74
CA LYS A 222 3.23 11.28 9.32
C LYS A 222 4.16 11.27 8.11
N THR A 223 3.59 10.94 6.96
CA THR A 223 4.22 11.18 5.67
C THR A 223 3.35 12.16 4.89
N PHE A 224 3.87 13.37 4.71
CA PHE A 224 3.25 14.39 3.87
C PHE A 224 4.15 14.63 2.65
N LEU A 225 3.62 14.39 1.45
CA LEU A 225 4.18 14.93 0.22
C LEU A 225 3.43 16.22 -0.08
N PHE A 226 4.09 17.37 0.07
CA PHE A 226 3.50 18.68 -0.17
C PHE A 226 3.88 19.19 -1.57
N PHE A 227 2.90 19.34 -2.45
CA PHE A 227 3.03 20.09 -3.69
C PHE A 227 2.62 21.55 -3.44
N THR A 228 3.49 22.34 -2.83
CA THR A 228 3.25 23.79 -2.69
C THR A 228 4.03 24.54 -3.75
N ARG A 229 3.38 25.54 -4.37
CA ARG A 229 4.07 26.47 -5.27
C ARG A 229 5.15 27.19 -4.46
N LYS A 230 6.41 26.96 -4.79
CA LYS A 230 7.53 27.74 -4.25
C LYS A 230 7.34 29.20 -4.70
N LYS A 231 6.66 30.03 -3.91
CA LYS A 231 6.77 31.49 -4.09
C LYS A 231 8.25 31.79 -3.92
N LYS A 232 8.83 32.51 -4.88
CA LYS A 232 10.23 32.93 -4.89
C LYS A 232 10.45 33.93 -3.73
N GLN A 233 10.44 33.46 -2.49
CA GLN A 233 10.86 34.23 -1.33
C GLN A 233 12.39 34.10 -1.27
N LYS A 234 13.06 35.18 -1.67
CA LYS A 234 14.46 35.41 -1.30
C LYS A 234 14.50 35.45 0.23
N ASN A 235 15.36 34.62 0.81
CA ASN A 235 15.73 34.55 2.24
C ASN A 235 14.67 33.96 3.20
N LEU A 236 14.77 32.66 3.48
CA LEU A 236 14.37 32.11 4.79
C LEU A 236 15.54 31.27 5.36
N PRO A 237 15.86 31.38 6.66
CA PRO A 237 16.91 30.62 7.31
C PRO A 237 16.53 29.15 7.46
N SER A 238 17.54 28.28 7.58
CA SER A 238 17.40 26.83 7.75
C SER A 238 16.44 26.49 8.89
N ALA A 239 15.32 25.84 8.56
CA ALA A 239 14.29 25.46 9.53
C ALA A 239 14.72 24.21 10.31
N THR A 240 15.46 24.42 11.39
CA THR A 240 15.38 23.60 12.60
C THR A 240 14.16 24.06 13.42
N SER A 241 13.38 23.11 13.91
CA SER A 241 12.27 23.26 14.87
C SER A 241 10.97 23.91 14.35
N ALA A 242 10.00 23.07 14.00
CA ALA A 242 8.58 23.39 14.19
C ALA A 242 7.82 22.11 14.60
N LYS A 243 7.48 22.02 15.89
CA LYS A 243 6.46 21.12 16.44
C LYS A 243 5.09 21.67 16.01
N GLY A 244 4.29 20.89 15.29
CA GLY A 244 2.91 21.24 14.93
C GLY A 244 2.50 20.64 13.59
N GLY A 245 1.58 19.67 13.62
CA GLY A 245 1.08 19.01 12.40
C GLY A 245 0.17 19.92 11.58
N PHE A 246 0.18 19.77 10.25
CA PHE A 246 -0.75 20.44 9.34
C PHE A 246 -1.08 19.57 8.12
N ALA A 247 -2.32 19.75 7.64
CA ALA A 247 -3.10 18.89 6.75
C ALA A 247 -2.78 19.01 5.25
N LEU A 248 -3.27 18.03 4.49
CA LEU A 248 -3.32 18.02 3.02
C LEU A 248 -4.28 19.11 2.51
N VAL A 249 -3.76 20.13 1.83
CA VAL A 249 -4.56 21.08 1.03
C VAL A 249 -4.13 20.93 -0.43
N LEU A 250 -5.00 20.29 -1.21
CA LEU A 250 -4.96 20.32 -2.67
C LEU A 250 -5.67 21.62 -3.10
N VAL A 251 -4.95 22.52 -3.78
CA VAL A 251 -5.54 23.66 -4.51
C VAL A 251 -5.61 23.34 -6.00
#